data_AF-A0A2E6P9Q6-F1
#
_entry.id   AF-A0A2E6P9Q6-F1
#
_cell.length_a   1.000
_cell.length_b   1.000
_cell.length_c   1.000
_cell.angle_alpha   90.00
_cell.angle_beta   90.00
_cell.angle_gamma   90.00
#
_symmetry.space_group_name_H-M   'P 1'
#
loop_
_entity.id
_entity.type
_entity.pdbx_description
1 polymer ?
#
loop_
_entity_poly.entity_id
_entity_poly.type
_entity_poly.pdbx_seq_one_letter_code
_entity_poly.pdbx_strand_id
1 'polypeptide(L)' 'DSNRKYPGGGHVPFRDIISSLQAINFSGYLSLQIERIPDFKTSAKLGINHLRSLLG' A
#
# COMPACT_ATOMS: atom_id res chain seq x y z
N ASP A 1 5.52 -4.02 0.20
CA ASP A 1 5.54 -4.48 1.60
C ASP A 1 6.97 -4.88 1.99
N SER A 2 7.21 -5.35 3.20
CA SER A 2 8.53 -5.72 3.74
C SER A 2 9.24 -6.80 2.92
N ASN A 3 8.47 -7.57 2.16
CA ASN A 3 8.95 -8.61 1.22
C ASN A 3 8.84 -8.18 -0.25
N ARG A 4 8.72 -6.87 -0.52
CA ARG A 4 8.56 -6.26 -1.86
C ARG A 4 7.28 -6.62 -2.62
N LYS A 5 6.40 -7.46 -2.09
CA LYS A 5 5.06 -7.73 -2.65
C LYS A 5 4.11 -6.56 -2.39
N TYR A 6 2.87 -6.69 -2.87
CA TYR A 6 1.80 -5.72 -2.67
C TYR A 6 1.57 -5.38 -1.17
N PRO A 7 1.19 -4.14 -0.82
CA PRO A 7 0.78 -3.78 0.55
C PRO A 7 -0.27 -4.74 1.13
N GLY A 8 -0.02 -5.26 2.32
CA GLY A 8 -0.84 -6.29 2.97
C GLY A 8 -0.38 -7.72 2.68
N GLY A 9 0.63 -7.91 1.82
CA GLY A 9 1.27 -9.20 1.56
C GLY A 9 2.47 -9.50 2.44
N GLY A 10 2.82 -8.60 3.38
CA GLY A 10 3.91 -8.72 4.34
C GLY A 10 3.53 -8.16 5.71
N HIS A 11 4.43 -7.39 6.32
CA HIS A 11 4.28 -6.91 7.71
C HIS A 11 4.59 -5.42 7.91
N VAL A 12 4.63 -4.61 6.83
CA VAL A 12 4.76 -3.15 6.98
C VAL A 12 3.51 -2.60 7.68
N PRO A 13 3.66 -1.77 8.74
CA PRO A 13 2.53 -1.20 9.46
C PRO A 13 1.91 -0.01 8.69
N PHE A 14 1.23 -0.29 7.56
CA PHE A 14 0.70 0.75 6.68
C PHE A 14 -0.30 1.69 7.37
N ARG A 15 -1.07 1.22 8.36
CA ARG A 15 -2.01 2.07 9.09
C ARG A 15 -1.31 3.28 9.73
N ASP A 16 -0.22 3.04 10.43
CA ASP A 16 0.52 4.09 11.13
C ASP A 16 1.19 5.06 10.15
N ILE A 17 1.68 4.54 9.01
CA ILE A 17 2.25 5.34 7.92
C ILE A 17 1.18 6.25 7.32
N ILE A 18 0.00 5.71 6.98
CA ILE A 18 -1.11 6.49 6.42
C ILE A 18 -1.58 7.55 7.42
N SER A 19 -1.74 7.21 8.70
CA SER A 19 -2.10 8.18 9.75
C SER A 19 -1.08 9.30 9.88
N SER A 20 0.21 9.00 9.77
CA SER A 20 1.27 10.02 9.79
C SER A 20 1.22 10.95 8.57
N LEU A 21 0.98 10.40 7.38
CA LEU A 21 0.82 11.19 6.15
C LEU A 21 -0.41 12.11 6.22
N GLN A 22 -1.53 11.62 6.76
CA GLN A 22 -2.72 12.43 7.01
C GLN A 22 -2.45 13.54 8.02
N ALA A 23 -1.72 13.26 9.10
CA ALA A 23 -1.39 14.24 10.14
C ALA A 23 -0.57 15.43 9.62
N ILE A 24 0.24 15.22 8.58
CA ILE A 24 1.03 16.29 7.94
C ILE A 24 0.32 16.91 6.71
N ASN A 25 -0.95 16.58 6.48
CA ASN A 25 -1.73 17.02 5.31
C ASN A 25 -1.06 16.69 3.97
N PHE A 26 -0.41 15.53 3.85
CA PHE A 26 0.15 15.08 2.59
C PHE A 26 -0.97 14.84 1.56
N SER A 27 -0.94 15.59 0.45
CA SER A 27 -1.94 15.55 -0.62
C SER A 27 -1.42 14.96 -1.93
N GLY A 28 -0.22 14.36 -1.91
CA GLY A 28 0.39 13.72 -3.08
C GLY A 28 -0.15 12.32 -3.36
N TYR A 29 0.39 11.69 -4.41
CA TYR A 29 0.02 10.33 -4.80
C TYR A 29 0.82 9.26 -4.03
N LEU A 30 0.15 8.16 -3.69
CA LEU A 30 0.79 6.92 -3.25
C LEU A 30 0.92 5.96 -4.43
N SER A 31 2.16 5.66 -4.82
CA SER A 31 2.49 4.76 -5.92
C SER A 31 2.86 3.37 -5.42
N LEU A 32 2.48 2.34 -6.16
CA LEU A 32 2.89 0.95 -5.90
C LEU A 32 4.11 0.59 -6.75
N GLN A 33 5.28 0.49 -6.10
CA GLN A 33 6.48 -0.10 -6.69
C GLN A 33 6.75 -1.46 -6.03
N ILE A 34 6.23 -2.52 -6.64
CA ILE A 34 6.17 -3.86 -6.05
C ILE A 34 6.54 -4.94 -7.06
N GLU A 35 6.88 -6.13 -6.56
CA GLU A 35 7.00 -7.32 -7.39
C GLU A 35 5.62 -7.75 -7.94
N ARG A 36 5.64 -8.29 -9.16
CA ARG A 36 4.45 -8.71 -9.90
C ARG A 36 4.17 -10.20 -9.70
N ILE A 37 4.08 -10.64 -8.44
CA ILE A 37 3.87 -12.04 -8.06
C ILE A 37 2.52 -12.17 -7.33
N PRO A 38 1.60 -13.03 -7.79
CA PRO A 38 1.74 -14.01 -8.87
C PRO A 38 1.68 -13.40 -10.29
N ASP A 39 1.00 -12.26 -10.43
CA ASP A 39 0.93 -11.51 -11.69
C ASP A 39 0.68 -10.03 -11.40
N PHE A 40 0.82 -9.19 -12.43
CA PHE A 40 0.63 -7.75 -12.31
C PHE A 40 -0.77 -7.36 -11.82
N LYS A 41 -1.83 -7.90 -12.43
CA LYS A 41 -3.21 -7.50 -12.14
C LYS A 41 -3.60 -7.88 -10.71
N THR A 42 -3.26 -9.09 -10.28
CA THR A 42 -3.54 -9.56 -8.92
C THR A 42 -2.78 -8.74 -7.89
N SER A 43 -1.48 -8.52 -8.10
CA SER A 43 -0.65 -7.74 -7.17
C SER A 43 -1.14 -6.29 -7.06
N ALA A 44 -1.46 -5.66 -8.19
CA ALA A 44 -2.01 -4.29 -8.20
C ALA A 44 -3.37 -4.21 -7.50
N LYS A 45 -4.29 -5.14 -7.79
CA LYS A 45 -5.62 -5.17 -7.17
C LYS A 45 -5.54 -5.31 -5.65
N LEU A 46 -4.75 -6.26 -5.17
CA LEU A 46 -4.60 -6.51 -3.73
C LEU A 46 -3.97 -5.31 -3.02
N GLY A 47 -2.91 -4.73 -3.58
CA GLY A 47 -2.26 -3.56 -3.02
C GLY A 47 -3.14 -2.31 -2.97
N ILE A 48 -3.87 -2.03 -4.06
CA ILE A 48 -4.81 -0.89 -4.13
C ILE A 48 -5.94 -1.08 -3.11
N ASN A 49 -6.51 -2.28 -3.02
CA ASN A 49 -7.59 -2.56 -2.07
C ASN A 49 -7.12 -2.39 -0.62
N HIS A 50 -5.92 -2.89 -0.29
CA HIS A 50 -5.35 -2.73 1.04
C HIS A 50 -5.16 -1.26 1.40
N LEU A 51 -4.51 -0.46 0.54
CA LEU A 51 -4.31 0.97 0.82
C LEU A 51 -5.62 1.75 0.88
N ARG A 52 -6.59 1.49 -0.02
CA ARG A 52 -7.92 2.12 0.02
C ARG A 52 -8.66 1.83 1.31
N SER A 53 -8.54 0.62 1.86
CA SER A 53 -9.17 0.28 3.15
C SER A 53 -8.64 1.08 4.33
N LEU A 54 -7.47 1.73 4.18
CA LEU A 54 -6.84 2.56 5.22
C LEU A 54 -7.06 4.06 5.00
N LEU A 55 -7.49 4.49 3.81
CA LEU A 55 -7.56 5.90 3.44
C LEU A 55 -8.90 6.58 3.83
N GLY A 56 -9.93 5.81 4.18
CA GLY A 56 -11.26 6.33 4.52
C GLY A 56 -12.14 6.51 3.29
#